data_AF-A0A6P1BTF5-F1
#
_entry.id   AF-A0A6P1BTF5-F1
#
_cell.length_a   1.000
_cell.length_b   1.000
_cell.length_c   1.000
_cell.angle_alpha   90.00
_cell.angle_beta   90.00
_cell.angle_gamma   90.00
#
_symmetry.space_group_name_H-M   'P 1'
#
loop_
_entity.id
_entity.type
_entity.pdbx_description
1 polymer ?
#
loop_
_entity_poly.entity_id
_entity_poly.type
_entity_poly.pdbx_seq_one_letter_code
_entity_poly.pdbx_strand_id
1 'polypeptide(L)'
;MKQILLATALLLATTAAQAQYVGGTGSNPNSHGVSGYTRSNGTYVQPYQATNPNGTQRDNYGTSGNVNPYTGATGHRTPRY
;
A
#
# COMPACT_ATOMS: atom_id res chain seq x y z
N MET A 1 -24.93 51.61 1.17
CA MET A 1 -24.79 50.42 2.04
C MET A 1 -23.88 49.43 1.35
N LYS A 2 -23.01 48.74 2.12
CA LYS A 2 -22.12 47.61 1.75
C LYS A 2 -22.77 46.70 0.69
N GLN A 3 -22.05 46.15 -0.29
CA GLN A 3 -21.09 45.05 -0.11
C GLN A 3 -20.00 45.04 -1.19
N ILE A 4 -18.78 44.73 -0.77
CA ILE A 4 -17.60 44.39 -1.58
C ILE A 4 -17.66 42.89 -1.85
N LEU A 5 -17.41 42.43 -3.08
CA LEU A 5 -16.98 41.05 -3.32
C LEU A 5 -15.81 41.04 -4.33
N LEU A 6 -14.63 40.78 -3.77
CA LEU A 6 -13.36 40.57 -4.46
C LEU A 6 -13.38 39.29 -5.30
N ALA A 7 -12.81 39.38 -6.48
CA ALA A 7 -12.60 38.29 -7.41
C ALA A 7 -11.26 37.56 -7.15
N THR A 8 -11.30 36.21 -7.20
CA THR A 8 -10.24 35.26 -7.62
C THR A 8 -8.92 35.22 -6.79
N ALA A 9 -8.22 34.11 -6.55
CA ALA A 9 -8.11 32.83 -7.25
C ALA A 9 -7.64 31.69 -6.33
N LEU A 10 -7.93 30.48 -6.82
CA LEU A 10 -7.57 29.11 -6.47
C LEU A 10 -6.19 28.86 -5.83
N LEU A 11 -6.16 28.14 -4.70
CA LEU A 11 -5.07 27.22 -4.36
C LEU A 11 -5.66 25.82 -4.14
N LEU A 12 -5.39 24.93 -5.10
CA LEU A 12 -5.66 23.50 -5.03
C LEU A 12 -4.85 22.89 -3.88
N ALA A 13 -5.48 22.65 -2.73
CA ALA A 13 -4.91 21.75 -1.73
C ALA A 13 -5.18 20.31 -2.18
N THR A 14 -4.08 19.61 -2.42
CA THR A 14 -3.92 18.28 -2.98
C THR A 14 -4.89 17.23 -2.45
N THR A 15 -5.33 16.37 -3.35
CA THR A 15 -6.21 15.21 -3.13
C THR A 15 -5.85 14.41 -1.87
N ALA A 16 -6.87 14.13 -1.08
CA ALA A 16 -6.82 13.19 0.03
C ALA A 16 -6.30 11.82 -0.44
N ALA A 17 -5.26 11.32 0.21
CA ALA A 17 -4.98 9.91 0.32
C ALA A 17 -4.76 9.59 1.81
N GLN A 18 -5.85 9.70 2.57
CA GLN A 18 -5.95 9.10 3.89
C GLN A 18 -6.08 7.59 3.69
N ALA A 19 -5.11 6.82 4.16
CA ALA A 19 -5.27 5.40 4.44
C ALA A 19 -4.39 5.04 5.64
N GLN A 20 -4.70 5.60 6.80
CA GLN A 20 -4.24 5.02 8.06
C GLN A 20 -5.10 3.79 8.34
N TYR A 21 -4.61 2.61 7.93
CA TYR A 21 -5.18 1.31 8.35
C TYR A 21 -4.92 1.13 9.86
N VAL A 22 -5.74 1.77 10.69
CA VAL A 22 -5.80 1.55 12.14
C VAL A 22 -6.76 0.38 12.37
N GLY A 23 -6.27 -0.83 12.14
CA GLY A 23 -7.04 -2.07 12.29
C GLY A 23 -6.28 -3.24 11.70
N GLY A 24 -5.69 -4.07 12.57
CA GLY A 24 -4.75 -5.12 12.18
C GLY A 24 -5.37 -6.08 11.17
N THR A 25 -4.83 -6.08 9.95
CA THR A 25 -5.25 -6.95 8.85
C THR A 25 -4.99 -8.42 9.13
N GLY A 26 -4.19 -8.73 10.17
CA GLY A 26 -3.60 -10.05 10.41
C GLY A 26 -2.21 -10.20 9.79
N SER A 27 -1.71 -9.15 9.11
CA SER A 27 -0.38 -9.17 8.48
C SER A 27 0.76 -8.98 9.48
N ASN A 28 1.92 -9.55 9.18
CA ASN A 28 3.14 -9.34 9.96
C ASN A 28 3.50 -7.84 9.96
N PRO A 29 3.66 -7.19 11.13
CA PRO A 29 4.01 -5.78 11.20
C PRO A 29 5.43 -5.50 10.72
N ASN A 30 6.31 -6.51 10.71
CA ASN A 30 7.68 -6.38 10.22
C ASN A 30 7.73 -6.63 8.72
N SER A 31 8.39 -5.72 8.00
CA SER A 31 8.48 -5.74 6.55
C SER A 31 9.87 -5.34 6.07
N HIS A 32 10.17 -5.66 4.81
CA HIS A 32 11.38 -5.23 4.11
C HIS A 32 11.03 -4.78 2.69
N GLY A 33 11.90 -3.93 2.15
CA GLY A 33 11.85 -3.52 0.76
C GLY A 33 12.68 -4.42 -0.13
N VAL A 34 12.14 -4.72 -1.30
CA VAL A 34 12.85 -5.44 -2.36
C VAL A 34 13.08 -4.47 -3.50
N SER A 35 14.34 -4.25 -3.85
CA SER A 35 14.72 -3.43 -5.02
C SER A 35 14.21 -4.07 -6.30
N GLY A 36 13.94 -3.23 -7.31
CA GLY A 36 13.58 -3.71 -8.64
C GLY A 36 14.74 -4.51 -9.26
N TYR A 37 14.41 -5.52 -10.05
CA TYR A 37 15.39 -6.38 -10.71
C TYR A 37 14.84 -6.93 -12.03
N THR A 38 15.75 -7.38 -12.90
CA THR A 38 15.38 -8.03 -14.16
C THR A 38 15.54 -9.55 -14.02
N ARG A 39 14.48 -10.29 -14.34
CA ARG A 39 14.52 -11.77 -14.36
C ARG A 39 15.39 -12.27 -15.50
N SER A 40 15.87 -13.51 -15.41
CA SER A 40 16.68 -14.15 -16.46
C SER A 40 15.99 -14.23 -17.82
N ASN A 41 14.65 -14.21 -17.85
CA ASN A 41 13.84 -14.17 -19.07
C ASN A 41 13.60 -12.75 -19.63
N GLY A 42 14.30 -11.73 -19.11
CA GLY A 42 14.19 -10.33 -19.54
C GLY A 42 13.03 -9.54 -18.94
N THR A 43 12.16 -10.15 -18.13
CA THR A 43 11.03 -9.43 -17.51
C THR A 43 11.52 -8.55 -16.35
N TYR A 44 11.25 -7.25 -16.42
CA TYR A 44 11.51 -6.32 -15.32
C TYR A 44 10.50 -6.48 -14.17
N VAL A 45 10.98 -6.40 -12.93
CA VAL A 45 10.20 -6.40 -11.70
C VAL A 45 10.40 -5.07 -11.01
N GLN A 46 9.32 -4.32 -10.83
CA GLN A 46 9.33 -3.08 -10.06
C GLN A 46 9.64 -3.35 -8.58
N PRO A 47 10.26 -2.40 -7.84
CA PRO A 47 10.45 -2.53 -6.40
C PRO A 47 9.11 -2.67 -5.67
N TYR A 48 9.11 -3.38 -4.54
CA TYR A 48 7.91 -3.64 -3.74
C TYR A 48 8.23 -3.86 -2.27
N GLN A 49 7.20 -3.77 -1.42
CA GLN A 49 7.27 -4.09 0.02
C GLN A 49 6.68 -5.47 0.28
N ALA A 50 7.35 -6.25 1.13
CA ALA A 50 6.90 -7.56 1.59
C ALA A 50 7.01 -7.69 3.10
N THR A 51 6.20 -8.56 3.68
CA THR A 51 6.33 -9.00 5.08
C THR A 51 7.63 -9.78 5.27
N ASN A 52 8.21 -9.70 6.47
CA ASN A 52 9.41 -10.47 6.79
C ASN A 52 9.10 -11.97 6.80
N PRO A 53 10.02 -12.80 6.27
CA PRO A 53 9.82 -14.24 6.19
C PRO A 53 9.70 -14.84 7.59
N ASN A 54 8.75 -15.76 7.75
CA ASN A 54 8.56 -16.58 8.95
C ASN A 54 7.98 -17.96 8.56
N GLY A 55 7.62 -18.77 9.54
CA GLY A 55 7.11 -20.13 9.34
C GLY A 55 5.65 -20.26 8.87
N THR A 56 4.99 -19.17 8.45
CA THR A 56 3.60 -19.18 8.00
C THR A 56 3.41 -18.28 6.79
N GLN A 57 2.36 -18.55 6.02
CA GLN A 57 1.93 -17.68 4.93
C GLN A 57 0.72 -16.82 5.31
N ARG A 58 0.09 -17.11 6.46
CA ARG A 58 -1.20 -16.53 6.87
C ARG A 58 -1.13 -15.01 7.08
N ASP A 59 0.03 -14.49 7.42
CA ASP A 59 0.28 -13.08 7.75
C ASP A 59 1.01 -12.32 6.64
N ASN A 60 1.14 -12.91 5.45
CA ASN A 60 1.68 -12.21 4.28
C ASN A 60 0.65 -11.24 3.69
N TYR A 61 1.07 -10.06 3.25
CA TYR A 61 0.17 -9.08 2.61
C TYR A 61 -0.65 -9.65 1.44
N GLY A 62 -0.06 -10.60 0.69
CA GLY A 62 -0.70 -11.23 -0.46
C GLY A 62 -1.77 -12.28 -0.09
N THR A 63 -1.91 -12.63 1.18
CA THR A 63 -2.86 -13.65 1.67
C THR A 63 -4.27 -13.10 1.79
N SER A 64 -5.27 -13.93 1.47
CA SER A 64 -6.68 -13.54 1.54
C SER A 64 -7.06 -12.94 2.89
N GLY A 65 -7.63 -11.74 2.87
CA GLY A 65 -8.02 -10.99 4.07
C GLY A 65 -6.98 -10.01 4.59
N ASN A 66 -5.71 -10.14 4.17
CA ASN A 66 -4.65 -9.20 4.52
C ASN A 66 -4.63 -8.01 3.55
N VAL A 67 -4.09 -6.88 4.01
CA VAL A 67 -3.88 -5.69 3.16
C VAL A 67 -2.43 -5.25 3.26
N ASN A 68 -1.85 -4.91 2.11
CA ASN A 68 -0.55 -4.26 2.05
C ASN A 68 -0.69 -2.76 2.40
N PRO A 69 -0.18 -2.29 3.55
CA PRO A 69 -0.34 -0.89 3.96
C PRO A 69 0.38 0.10 3.02
N TYR A 70 1.36 -0.34 2.24
CA TYR A 70 2.12 0.52 1.33
C TYR A 70 1.42 0.78 0.00
N THR A 71 0.45 -0.06 -0.37
CA THR A 71 -0.25 0.03 -1.66
C THR A 71 -1.78 0.04 -1.53
N GLY A 72 -2.33 -0.31 -0.36
CA GLY A 72 -3.77 -0.52 -0.16
C GLY A 72 -4.31 -1.80 -0.80
N ALA A 73 -3.46 -2.59 -1.47
CA ALA A 73 -3.88 -3.81 -2.15
C ALA A 73 -4.28 -4.90 -1.16
N THR A 74 -5.42 -5.53 -1.38
CA THR A 74 -5.90 -6.68 -0.60
C THR A 74 -5.30 -7.96 -1.16
N GLY A 75 -4.88 -8.87 -0.28
CA GLY A 75 -4.40 -10.18 -0.64
C GLY A 75 -5.52 -11.12 -1.06
N HIS A 76 -5.19 -12.07 -1.93
CA HIS A 76 -6.13 -13.06 -2.48
C HIS A 76 -5.55 -14.48 -2.53
N ARG A 77 -4.34 -14.69 -1.99
CA ARG A 77 -3.68 -16.00 -1.97
C ARG A 77 -4.19 -16.84 -0.81
N THR A 78 -4.43 -18.12 -1.08
CA THR A 78 -4.73 -19.12 -0.04
C THR A 78 -3.43 -19.65 0.55
N PRO A 79 -3.21 -19.54 1.88
CA PRO A 79 -2.04 -20.11 2.55
C PRO A 79 -1.98 -21.63 2.39
N ARG A 80 -0.76 -22.16 2.27
CA ARG A 80 -0.49 -23.60 2.24
C ARG A 80 0.08 -24.07 3.59
N TYR A 81 -0.14 -25.34 3.91
CA TYR A 81 0.34 -26.01 5.12
C TYR A 81 1.62 -26.80 4.85
#